data_AF-A0A2T6DPN5-F1
#
_entry.id   AF-A0A2T6DPN5-F1
#
_cell.length_a   1.000
_cell.length_b   1.000
_cell.length_c   1.000
_cell.angle_alpha   90.00
_cell.angle_beta   90.00
_cell.angle_gamma   90.00
#
_symmetry.space_group_name_H-M   'P 1'
#
loop_
_entity.id
_entity.type
_entity.pdbx_description
1 polymer ?
#
loop_
_entity_poly.entity_id
_entity_poly.type
_entity_poly.pdbx_seq_one_letter_code
_entity_poly.pdbx_strand_id
1 'polypeptide(L)'
;MTIHDLTPQEQDWLVRAAQTGLRSVGHRLGSTGLYSDGVDGDIGRRTIAALRDYGHTFFPVKNTGLLSPAARDLIIEFETGGQKYYEAKLDRATVPGVESGATIGCGYDLGYYTPDEIRAAWEPVLPKAVVNLLVLGSGLRRTGAQRFVADYGAAIGDIPWVAAMAVFDNVTTPEELRLTKAAFPGAEALPPDAFGVLVSIVYNRGDQMDEKPGQTRRREMRNIRELVRIGSRDAIADIPTQIRAMKRLWDGNGEERVEGLLRRREAEAVLFERAIQ
;
A
#
# COMPACT_ATOMS: atom_id res chain seq x y z
N MET A 1 12.05 16.50 3.63
CA MET A 1 12.35 17.37 2.47
C MET A 1 11.83 16.68 1.23
N THR A 2 10.83 17.25 0.59
CA THR A 2 10.23 16.78 -0.67
C THR A 2 10.85 17.53 -1.85
N ILE A 3 10.61 17.07 -3.08
CA ILE A 3 11.08 17.79 -4.28
C ILE A 3 10.51 19.22 -4.36
N HIS A 4 9.36 19.47 -3.74
CA HIS A 4 8.71 20.78 -3.68
C HIS A 4 9.39 21.74 -2.71
N ASP A 5 10.24 21.24 -1.80
CA ASP A 5 11.03 22.07 -0.88
C ASP A 5 12.31 22.61 -1.54
N LEU A 6 12.66 22.13 -2.74
CA LEU A 6 13.82 22.57 -3.50
C LEU A 6 13.55 23.89 -4.23
N THR A 7 14.54 24.77 -4.29
CA THR A 7 14.51 25.96 -5.14
C THR A 7 14.40 25.57 -6.63
N PRO A 8 13.92 26.46 -7.51
CA PRO A 8 13.86 26.18 -8.94
C PRO A 8 15.21 25.77 -9.55
N GLN A 9 16.32 26.32 -9.02
CA GLN A 9 17.66 25.98 -9.48
C GLN A 9 18.08 24.56 -9.05
N GLU A 10 17.77 24.16 -7.81
CA GLU A 10 18.03 22.81 -7.33
C GLU A 10 17.18 21.76 -8.06
N GLN A 11 15.94 22.11 -8.41
CA GLN A 11 15.09 21.27 -9.25
C GLN A 11 15.70 21.09 -10.66
N ASP A 12 16.18 22.16 -11.31
CA ASP A 12 16.87 22.06 -12.60
C ASP A 12 18.13 21.18 -12.51
N TRP A 13 18.95 21.34 -11.48
CA TRP A 13 20.12 20.50 -11.25
C TRP A 13 19.75 19.03 -11.07
N LEU A 14 18.69 18.73 -10.31
CA LEU A 14 18.20 17.37 -10.11
C LEU A 14 17.74 16.74 -11.44
N VAL A 15 17.00 17.49 -12.26
CA VAL A 15 16.57 17.02 -13.59
C VAL A 15 17.78 16.72 -14.48
N ARG A 16 18.75 17.63 -14.54
CA ARG A 16 19.96 17.43 -15.36
C ARG A 16 20.81 16.25 -14.86
N ALA A 17 20.91 16.05 -13.55
CA ALA A 17 21.58 14.90 -12.97
C ALA A 17 20.88 13.60 -13.36
N ALA A 18 19.54 13.55 -13.28
CA ALA A 18 18.75 12.41 -13.72
C ALA A 18 18.90 12.14 -15.23
N GLN A 19 18.81 13.17 -16.08
CA GLN A 19 19.05 13.06 -17.53
C GLN A 19 20.46 12.51 -17.83
N THR A 20 21.47 13.01 -17.12
CA THR A 20 22.86 12.52 -17.25
C THR A 20 22.96 11.04 -16.89
N GLY A 21 22.32 10.61 -15.80
CA GLY A 21 22.26 9.20 -15.39
C GLY A 21 21.52 8.31 -16.40
N LEU A 22 20.38 8.76 -16.94
CA LEU A 22 19.66 8.02 -17.98
C LEU A 22 20.50 7.85 -19.24
N ARG A 23 21.29 8.85 -19.61
CA ARG A 23 22.22 8.74 -20.73
C ARG A 23 23.35 7.75 -20.47
N SER A 24 23.90 7.73 -19.25
CA SER A 24 25.01 6.81 -18.92
C SER A 24 24.59 5.34 -19.00
N VAL A 25 23.31 5.05 -18.80
CA VAL A 25 22.72 3.71 -18.98
C VAL A 25 22.09 3.49 -20.37
N GLY A 26 22.32 4.40 -21.33
CA GLY A 26 22.04 4.19 -22.75
C GLY A 26 20.76 4.82 -23.32
N HIS A 27 19.97 5.57 -22.54
CA HIS A 27 18.78 6.24 -23.08
C HIS A 27 19.16 7.44 -23.96
N ARG A 28 18.47 7.59 -25.11
CA ARG A 28 18.59 8.76 -25.99
C ARG A 28 17.52 9.81 -25.66
N LEU A 29 17.92 10.91 -25.05
CA LEU A 29 17.00 11.95 -24.57
C LEU A 29 16.69 13.01 -25.63
N GLY A 30 17.56 13.19 -26.62
CA GLY A 30 17.35 14.09 -27.74
C GLY A 30 18.61 14.86 -28.10
N SER A 31 18.42 16.03 -28.71
CA SER A 31 19.50 16.89 -29.19
C SER A 31 19.45 18.30 -28.61
N THR A 32 18.69 18.49 -27.53
CA THR A 32 18.60 19.72 -26.75
C THR A 32 19.73 19.79 -25.74
N GLY A 33 19.88 20.93 -25.05
CA GLY A 33 20.92 21.15 -24.07
C GLY A 33 22.28 21.54 -24.68
N LEU A 34 23.23 21.87 -23.81
CA LEU A 34 24.52 22.46 -24.20
C LEU A 34 25.34 21.55 -25.14
N TYR A 35 25.27 20.24 -24.92
CA TYR A 35 26.03 19.25 -25.68
C TYR A 35 25.19 18.52 -26.74
N SER A 36 24.01 19.06 -27.07
CA SER A 36 23.04 18.45 -27.98
C SER A 36 22.75 16.98 -27.66
N ASP A 37 22.58 16.71 -26.38
CA ASP A 37 22.52 15.36 -25.84
C ASP A 37 21.22 15.07 -25.06
N GLY A 38 20.36 16.07 -24.95
CA GLY A 38 19.11 16.03 -24.21
C GLY A 38 19.25 16.28 -22.71
N VAL A 39 20.41 16.75 -22.22
CA VAL A 39 20.59 17.24 -20.84
C VAL A 39 20.29 18.74 -20.80
N ASP A 40 19.01 19.06 -20.80
CA ASP A 40 18.49 20.43 -20.97
C ASP A 40 17.72 20.96 -19.76
N GLY A 41 17.48 20.14 -18.73
CA GLY A 41 16.67 20.49 -17.57
C GLY A 41 15.17 20.43 -17.82
N ASP A 42 14.72 20.07 -19.03
CA ASP A 42 13.31 19.92 -19.38
C ASP A 42 12.83 18.47 -19.17
N ILE A 43 11.72 18.33 -18.44
CA ILE A 43 11.06 17.04 -18.19
C ILE A 43 10.09 16.74 -19.34
N GLY A 44 10.62 16.79 -20.57
CA GLY A 44 9.88 16.47 -21.78
C GLY A 44 9.51 14.98 -21.88
N ARG A 45 8.70 14.65 -22.91
CA ARG A 45 8.19 13.28 -23.12
C ARG A 45 9.29 12.21 -23.16
N ARG A 46 10.46 12.52 -23.72
CA ARG A 46 11.60 11.59 -23.81
C ARG A 46 12.24 11.35 -22.44
N THR A 47 12.45 12.40 -21.66
CA THR A 47 12.92 12.30 -20.26
C THR A 47 11.96 11.43 -19.45
N ILE A 48 10.64 11.68 -19.54
CA ILE A 48 9.63 10.87 -18.85
C ILE A 48 9.63 9.40 -19.32
N ALA A 49 9.71 9.15 -20.62
CA ALA A 49 9.75 7.79 -21.15
C ALA A 49 11.01 7.02 -20.67
N ALA A 50 12.17 7.67 -20.70
CA ALA A 50 13.42 7.10 -20.21
C ALA A 50 13.38 6.86 -18.69
N LEU A 51 12.85 7.80 -17.90
CA LEU A 51 12.64 7.61 -16.46
C LEU A 51 11.75 6.41 -16.16
N ARG A 52 10.66 6.22 -16.93
CA ARG A 52 9.79 5.04 -16.78
C ARG A 52 10.51 3.75 -17.11
N ASP A 53 11.22 3.71 -18.24
CA ASP A 53 11.95 2.51 -18.67
C ASP A 53 13.05 2.13 -17.67
N TYR A 54 13.83 3.11 -17.22
CA TYR A 54 14.80 2.96 -16.14
C TYR A 54 14.13 2.47 -14.85
N GLY A 55 13.04 3.10 -14.44
CA GLY A 55 12.25 2.71 -13.28
C GLY A 55 11.77 1.27 -13.36
N HIS A 56 11.17 0.86 -14.47
CA HIS A 56 10.70 -0.51 -14.68
C HIS A 56 11.84 -1.54 -14.70
N THR A 57 13.01 -1.15 -15.22
CA THR A 57 14.17 -2.05 -15.32
C THR A 57 14.82 -2.28 -13.95
N PHE A 58 15.05 -1.21 -13.19
CA PHE A 58 15.84 -1.27 -11.96
C PHE A 58 15.01 -1.30 -10.68
N PHE A 59 13.78 -0.82 -10.74
CA PHE A 59 12.82 -0.78 -9.63
C PHE A 59 11.46 -1.35 -10.07
N PRO A 60 11.43 -2.61 -10.56
CA PRO A 60 10.22 -3.20 -11.08
C PRO A 60 9.14 -3.23 -10.00
N VAL A 61 7.98 -2.65 -10.32
CA VAL A 61 6.77 -2.83 -9.51
C VAL A 61 6.13 -4.14 -9.94
N LYS A 62 5.80 -5.03 -9.00
CA LYS A 62 5.02 -6.25 -9.24
C LYS A 62 3.57 -5.86 -9.58
N ASN A 63 3.37 -5.34 -10.78
CA ASN A 63 2.04 -5.05 -11.28
C ASN A 63 1.32 -6.37 -11.58
N THR A 64 0.39 -6.75 -10.72
CA THR A 64 -0.41 -7.96 -10.92
C THR A 64 -1.54 -7.76 -11.94
N GLY A 65 -1.80 -6.51 -12.38
CA GLY A 65 -2.90 -6.15 -13.30
C GLY A 65 -4.30 -6.33 -12.70
N LEU A 66 -4.41 -6.88 -11.49
CA LEU A 66 -5.66 -7.20 -10.81
C LEU A 66 -6.14 -6.07 -9.89
N LEU A 67 -5.23 -5.23 -9.41
CA LEU A 67 -5.56 -4.07 -8.58
C LEU A 67 -5.53 -2.81 -9.45
N SER A 68 -6.65 -2.12 -9.57
CA SER A 68 -6.71 -0.85 -10.30
C SER A 68 -6.01 0.28 -9.51
N PRO A 69 -5.61 1.38 -10.19
CA PRO A 69 -5.12 2.56 -9.50
C PRO A 69 -6.12 3.12 -8.48
N ALA A 70 -7.41 3.18 -8.82
CA ALA A 70 -8.42 3.72 -7.92
C ALA A 70 -8.60 2.88 -6.64
N ALA A 71 -8.57 1.55 -6.75
CA ALA A 71 -8.65 0.68 -5.58
C ALA A 71 -7.37 0.72 -4.75
N ARG A 72 -6.21 0.78 -5.40
CA ARG A 72 -4.92 0.96 -4.73
C ARG A 72 -4.90 2.25 -3.92
N ASP A 73 -5.30 3.37 -4.52
CA ASP A 73 -5.34 4.67 -3.87
C ASP A 73 -6.35 4.70 -2.72
N LEU A 74 -7.49 4.02 -2.86
CA LEU A 74 -8.45 3.84 -1.78
C LEU A 74 -7.83 3.11 -0.58
N ILE A 75 -7.11 2.01 -0.80
CA ILE A 75 -6.45 1.27 0.29
C ILE A 75 -5.45 2.20 0.99
N ILE A 76 -4.55 2.84 0.22
CA ILE A 76 -3.52 3.71 0.78
C ILE A 76 -4.13 4.87 1.56
N GLU A 77 -5.18 5.52 1.05
CA GLU A 77 -5.86 6.61 1.76
C GLU A 77 -6.38 6.15 3.13
N PHE A 78 -6.99 4.97 3.22
CA PHE A 78 -7.52 4.48 4.50
C PHE A 78 -6.44 3.88 5.42
N GLU A 79 -5.31 3.42 4.90
CA GLU A 79 -4.21 2.93 5.72
C GLU A 79 -3.28 4.03 6.22
N THR A 80 -3.12 5.12 5.46
CA THR A 80 -2.10 6.14 5.76
C THR A 80 -2.64 7.57 5.84
N GLY A 81 -3.91 7.82 5.53
CA GLY A 81 -4.46 9.19 5.39
C GLY A 81 -3.84 9.99 4.24
N GLY A 82 -3.25 9.29 3.27
CA GLY A 82 -2.47 9.87 2.17
C GLY A 82 -1.06 10.33 2.57
N GLN A 83 -0.26 10.72 1.57
CA GLN A 83 1.16 11.04 1.76
C GLN A 83 1.40 12.12 2.82
N LYS A 84 0.64 13.22 2.77
CA LYS A 84 0.82 14.36 3.66
C LYS A 84 0.57 13.99 5.13
N TYR A 85 -0.43 13.14 5.39
CA TYR A 85 -0.70 12.70 6.76
C TYR A 85 0.37 11.70 7.22
N TYR A 86 0.75 10.77 6.34
CA TYR A 86 1.82 9.81 6.61
C TYR A 86 3.13 10.49 7.03
N GLU A 87 3.63 11.43 6.21
CA GLU A 87 4.87 12.16 6.49
C GLU A 87 4.78 13.05 7.75
N ALA A 88 3.57 13.36 8.22
CA ALA A 88 3.38 14.16 9.42
C ALA A 88 3.18 13.33 10.70
N LYS A 89 2.77 12.06 10.59
CA LYS A 89 2.22 11.28 11.71
C LYS A 89 2.59 9.79 11.74
N LEU A 90 2.93 9.17 10.62
CA LEU A 90 3.04 7.70 10.49
C LEU A 90 4.37 7.23 9.89
N ASP A 91 5.27 8.15 9.54
CA ASP A 91 6.55 7.83 8.91
C ASP A 91 7.56 7.17 9.85
N ARG A 92 7.28 7.10 11.16
CA ARG A 92 8.12 6.43 12.15
C ARG A 92 7.59 5.07 12.56
N ALA A 93 8.50 4.21 13.01
CA ALA A 93 8.13 2.95 13.62
C ALA A 93 7.24 3.17 14.85
N THR A 94 6.11 2.45 14.91
CA THR A 94 5.15 2.53 16.02
C THR A 94 4.63 1.14 16.38
N VAL A 95 3.93 1.01 17.51
CA VAL A 95 3.25 -0.23 17.91
C VAL A 95 1.75 0.05 17.97
N PRO A 96 0.99 -0.23 16.91
CA PRO A 96 -0.44 0.03 16.87
C PRO A 96 -1.22 -0.99 17.73
N GLY A 97 -1.44 -0.64 18.99
CA GLY A 97 -2.28 -1.43 19.90
C GLY A 97 -1.49 -2.42 20.78
N VAL A 98 -2.23 -3.27 21.50
CA VAL A 98 -1.67 -4.05 22.62
C VAL A 98 -1.03 -5.37 22.16
N GLU A 99 -1.47 -5.93 21.02
CA GLU A 99 -0.98 -7.22 20.50
C GLU A 99 -0.07 -7.14 19.27
N SER A 100 0.13 -5.94 18.70
CA SER A 100 0.89 -5.76 17.46
C SER A 100 2.40 -5.88 17.70
N GLY A 101 3.14 -6.12 16.62
CA GLY A 101 4.57 -5.85 16.57
C GLY A 101 4.86 -4.40 16.21
N ALA A 102 6.12 -4.12 15.87
CA ALA A 102 6.56 -2.81 15.42
C ALA A 102 6.18 -2.62 13.95
N THR A 103 5.36 -1.63 13.67
CA THR A 103 4.82 -1.32 12.35
C THR A 103 5.53 -0.13 11.73
N ILE A 104 5.89 -0.26 10.44
CA ILE A 104 6.51 0.78 9.63
C ILE A 104 5.81 0.89 8.26
N GLY A 105 6.03 2.00 7.55
CA GLY A 105 5.50 2.19 6.20
C GLY A 105 3.97 2.09 6.14
N CYS A 106 3.46 1.48 5.08
CA CYS A 106 2.02 1.21 4.95
C CYS A 106 1.67 -0.12 5.65
N GLY A 107 1.44 -0.06 6.96
CA GLY A 107 0.94 -1.20 7.75
C GLY A 107 1.87 -2.42 7.85
N TYR A 108 3.16 -2.28 7.55
CA TYR A 108 4.10 -3.41 7.58
C TYR A 108 4.56 -3.70 9.01
N ASP A 109 3.97 -4.73 9.63
CA ASP A 109 4.29 -5.17 10.99
C ASP A 109 5.46 -6.17 10.98
N LEU A 110 6.64 -5.70 11.45
CA LEU A 110 7.88 -6.48 11.54
C LEU A 110 7.71 -7.78 12.35
N GLY A 111 6.75 -7.84 13.27
CA GLY A 111 6.48 -9.00 14.11
C GLY A 111 5.89 -10.21 13.35
N TYR A 112 5.49 -10.05 12.09
CA TYR A 112 4.97 -11.13 11.24
C TYR A 112 5.99 -11.65 10.22
N TYR A 113 7.11 -10.98 10.04
CA TYR A 113 8.10 -11.33 9.04
C TYR A 113 9.40 -11.82 9.67
N THR A 114 10.03 -12.79 9.03
CA THR A 114 11.37 -13.27 9.37
C THR A 114 12.44 -12.24 9.01
N PRO A 115 13.66 -12.36 9.56
CA PRO A 115 14.78 -11.49 9.18
C PRO A 115 15.03 -11.43 7.67
N ASP A 116 14.92 -12.56 6.98
CA ASP A 116 15.24 -12.64 5.56
C ASP A 116 14.15 -12.00 4.70
N GLU A 117 12.89 -12.13 5.08
CA GLU A 117 11.76 -11.45 4.43
C GLU A 117 11.85 -9.92 4.61
N ILE A 118 12.22 -9.44 5.81
CA ILE A 118 12.44 -8.01 6.06
C ILE A 118 13.56 -7.47 5.18
N ARG A 119 14.68 -8.20 5.05
CA ARG A 119 15.77 -7.78 4.17
C ARG A 119 15.34 -7.72 2.71
N ALA A 120 14.69 -8.78 2.22
CA ALA A 120 14.20 -8.85 0.85
C ALA A 120 13.22 -7.70 0.53
N ALA A 121 12.39 -7.30 1.49
CA ALA A 121 11.45 -6.20 1.33
C ALA A 121 12.13 -4.83 1.33
N TRP A 122 13.05 -4.58 2.27
CA TRP A 122 13.50 -3.22 2.59
C TRP A 122 14.89 -2.85 2.09
N GLU A 123 15.81 -3.81 1.84
CA GLU A 123 17.15 -3.52 1.28
C GLU A 123 17.13 -2.80 -0.08
N PRO A 124 16.17 -3.06 -0.99
CA PRO A 124 16.13 -2.35 -2.26
C PRO A 124 15.80 -0.85 -2.13
N VAL A 125 15.23 -0.42 -0.99
CA VAL A 125 14.63 0.91 -0.84
C VAL A 125 15.12 1.70 0.36
N LEU A 126 15.90 1.08 1.26
CA LEU A 126 16.46 1.72 2.44
C LEU A 126 17.96 1.42 2.59
N PRO A 127 18.72 2.30 3.29
CA PRO A 127 20.12 2.03 3.61
C PRO A 127 20.27 0.75 4.41
N LYS A 128 21.29 -0.06 4.08
CA LYS A 128 21.59 -1.34 4.76
C LYS A 128 21.70 -1.21 6.28
N ALA A 129 22.24 -0.09 6.78
CA ALA A 129 22.32 0.18 8.21
C ALA A 129 20.93 0.24 8.88
N VAL A 130 19.96 0.87 8.23
CA VAL A 130 18.57 0.95 8.71
C VAL A 130 17.92 -0.44 8.66
N VAL A 131 18.10 -1.18 7.57
CA VAL A 131 17.50 -2.53 7.44
C VAL A 131 18.04 -3.50 8.49
N ASN A 132 19.33 -3.43 8.81
CA ASN A 132 19.91 -4.22 9.89
C ASN A 132 19.24 -3.95 11.24
N LEU A 133 18.78 -2.71 11.50
CA LEU A 133 18.00 -2.39 12.69
C LEU A 133 16.57 -2.95 12.58
N LEU A 134 15.90 -2.80 11.43
CA LEU A 134 14.53 -3.32 11.21
C LEU A 134 14.44 -4.82 11.50
N VAL A 135 15.44 -5.59 11.09
CA VAL A 135 15.51 -7.04 11.33
C VAL A 135 15.45 -7.40 12.82
N LEU A 136 15.96 -6.54 13.72
CA LEU A 136 15.89 -6.80 15.16
C LEU A 136 14.45 -6.78 15.70
N GLY A 137 13.52 -6.16 14.97
CA GLY A 137 12.09 -6.17 15.26
C GLY A 137 11.37 -7.47 14.88
N SER A 138 12.03 -8.36 14.13
CA SER A 138 11.44 -9.59 13.60
C SER A 138 10.86 -10.47 14.71
N GLY A 139 9.60 -10.87 14.54
CA GLY A 139 8.90 -11.75 15.49
C GLY A 139 8.57 -11.13 16.86
N LEU A 140 8.99 -9.89 17.12
CA LEU A 140 8.67 -9.20 18.38
C LEU A 140 7.22 -8.73 18.37
N ARG A 141 6.54 -8.92 19.51
CA ARG A 141 5.16 -8.46 19.73
C ARG A 141 5.03 -7.81 21.09
N ARG A 142 3.96 -7.02 21.28
CA ARG A 142 3.60 -6.41 22.57
C ARG A 142 4.77 -5.60 23.18
N THR A 143 5.13 -5.90 24.42
CA THR A 143 6.23 -5.23 25.15
C THR A 143 7.59 -5.35 24.46
N GLY A 144 7.84 -6.46 23.77
CA GLY A 144 9.07 -6.64 22.98
C GLY A 144 9.16 -5.62 21.83
N ALA A 145 8.05 -5.41 21.13
CA ALA A 145 7.96 -4.43 20.05
C ALA A 145 8.05 -2.98 20.57
N GLN A 146 7.41 -2.69 21.72
CA GLN A 146 7.50 -1.37 22.35
C GLN A 146 8.94 -1.02 22.74
N ARG A 147 9.65 -1.99 23.32
CA ARG A 147 11.06 -1.84 23.67
C ARG A 147 11.93 -1.66 22.43
N PHE A 148 11.70 -2.43 21.37
CA PHE A 148 12.39 -2.26 20.10
C PHE A 148 12.23 -0.84 19.54
N VAL A 149 11.00 -0.31 19.50
CA VAL A 149 10.74 1.06 19.02
C VAL A 149 11.43 2.10 19.92
N ALA A 150 11.42 1.91 21.23
CA ALA A 150 12.10 2.80 22.16
C ALA A 150 13.63 2.80 21.99
N ASP A 151 14.23 1.61 21.80
CA ASP A 151 15.68 1.44 21.73
C ASP A 151 16.25 1.83 20.35
N TYR A 152 15.51 1.57 19.26
CA TYR A 152 16.01 1.71 17.89
C TYR A 152 15.26 2.72 17.01
N GLY A 153 14.06 3.16 17.39
CA GLY A 153 13.22 4.01 16.54
C GLY A 153 13.89 5.31 16.11
N ALA A 154 14.65 5.95 17.00
CA ALA A 154 15.40 7.16 16.68
C ALA A 154 16.54 6.91 15.67
N ALA A 155 17.18 5.75 15.72
CA ALA A 155 18.27 5.38 14.80
C ALA A 155 17.75 4.88 13.45
N ILE A 156 16.55 4.29 13.42
CA ILE A 156 15.82 3.94 12.19
C ILE A 156 15.40 5.22 11.46
N GLY A 157 14.88 6.20 12.20
CA GLY A 157 14.43 7.48 11.66
C GLY A 157 13.10 7.36 10.90
N ASP A 158 12.88 8.32 9.99
CA ASP A 158 11.67 8.40 9.19
C ASP A 158 11.78 7.46 7.98
N ILE A 159 10.74 6.68 7.72
CA ILE A 159 10.59 5.78 6.57
C ILE A 159 10.00 6.59 5.42
N PRO A 160 10.75 6.88 4.34
CA PRO A 160 10.28 7.73 3.27
C PRO A 160 9.02 7.16 2.59
N TRP A 161 8.09 8.04 2.21
CA TRP A 161 6.86 7.66 1.52
C TRP A 161 7.10 6.75 0.30
N VAL A 162 8.09 7.10 -0.53
CA VAL A 162 8.44 6.32 -1.73
C VAL A 162 8.90 4.90 -1.37
N ALA A 163 9.68 4.75 -0.29
CA ALA A 163 10.10 3.42 0.19
C ALA A 163 8.91 2.62 0.72
N ALA A 164 8.03 3.25 1.50
CA ALA A 164 6.81 2.62 2.01
C ALA A 164 5.89 2.14 0.88
N MET A 165 5.68 2.97 -0.16
CA MET A 165 4.87 2.60 -1.32
C MET A 165 5.51 1.49 -2.14
N ALA A 166 6.83 1.52 -2.33
CA ALA A 166 7.53 0.45 -3.04
C ALA A 166 7.40 -0.91 -2.32
N VAL A 167 7.48 -0.94 -0.99
CA VAL A 167 7.23 -2.17 -0.22
C VAL A 167 5.75 -2.58 -0.29
N PHE A 168 4.83 -1.62 -0.14
CA PHE A 168 3.40 -1.88 -0.25
C PHE A 168 3.04 -2.52 -1.60
N ASP A 169 3.59 -2.03 -2.71
CA ASP A 169 3.29 -2.55 -4.04
C ASP A 169 3.98 -3.89 -4.33
N ASN A 170 5.20 -4.10 -3.81
CA ASN A 170 6.01 -5.27 -4.18
C ASN A 170 5.93 -6.44 -3.19
N VAL A 171 5.42 -6.19 -1.99
CA VAL A 171 5.35 -7.16 -0.90
C VAL A 171 3.92 -7.30 -0.42
N THR A 172 3.35 -6.23 0.14
CA THR A 172 2.02 -6.28 0.78
C THR A 172 0.91 -6.58 -0.23
N THR A 173 0.87 -5.86 -1.35
CA THR A 173 -0.19 -5.99 -2.36
C THR A 173 -0.25 -7.42 -2.94
N PRO A 174 0.85 -8.05 -3.37
CA PRO A 174 0.83 -9.45 -3.80
C PRO A 174 0.30 -10.43 -2.76
N GLU A 175 0.64 -10.24 -1.48
CA GLU A 175 0.14 -11.09 -0.39
C GLU A 175 -1.38 -10.89 -0.20
N GLU A 176 -1.83 -9.65 -0.14
CA GLU A 176 -3.24 -9.31 0.05
C GLU A 176 -4.12 -9.79 -1.11
N LEU A 177 -3.61 -9.74 -2.34
CA LEU A 177 -4.27 -10.33 -3.51
C LEU A 177 -4.42 -11.85 -3.36
N ARG A 178 -3.39 -12.54 -2.84
CA ARG A 178 -3.45 -13.98 -2.58
C ARG A 178 -4.48 -14.31 -1.50
N LEU A 179 -4.46 -13.57 -0.40
CA LEU A 179 -5.39 -13.72 0.71
C LEU A 179 -6.84 -13.45 0.26
N THR A 180 -7.04 -12.46 -0.60
CA THR A 180 -8.36 -12.11 -1.13
C THR A 180 -8.92 -13.20 -2.03
N LYS A 181 -8.10 -13.79 -2.90
CA LYS A 181 -8.54 -14.95 -3.70
C LYS A 181 -8.92 -16.15 -2.85
N ALA A 182 -8.20 -16.37 -1.74
CA ALA A 182 -8.53 -17.45 -0.80
C ALA A 182 -9.84 -17.15 -0.04
N ALA A 183 -10.05 -15.91 0.39
CA ALA A 183 -11.25 -15.46 1.09
C ALA A 183 -12.49 -15.48 0.18
N PHE A 184 -12.34 -15.04 -1.07
CA PHE A 184 -13.40 -14.90 -2.07
C PHE A 184 -13.03 -15.60 -3.39
N PRO A 185 -13.10 -16.95 -3.45
CA PRO A 185 -12.71 -17.68 -4.66
C PRO A 185 -13.52 -17.25 -5.89
N GLY A 186 -12.83 -16.88 -6.97
CA GLY A 186 -13.44 -16.41 -8.22
C GLY A 186 -13.64 -14.88 -8.29
N ALA A 187 -13.35 -14.15 -7.22
CA ALA A 187 -13.48 -12.70 -7.19
C ALA A 187 -12.52 -11.98 -8.16
N GLU A 188 -11.41 -12.61 -8.56
CA GLU A 188 -10.47 -12.05 -9.53
C GLU A 188 -11.04 -11.91 -10.95
N ALA A 189 -12.21 -12.49 -11.21
CA ALA A 189 -12.95 -12.30 -12.45
C ALA A 189 -13.82 -11.03 -12.45
N LEU A 190 -13.97 -10.37 -11.29
CA LEU A 190 -14.66 -9.09 -11.20
C LEU A 190 -13.86 -7.97 -11.88
N PRO A 191 -14.50 -6.85 -12.26
CA PRO A 191 -13.79 -5.65 -12.68
C PRO A 191 -12.69 -5.25 -11.67
N PRO A 192 -11.53 -4.75 -12.10
CA PRO A 192 -10.38 -4.48 -11.20
C PRO A 192 -10.70 -3.58 -10.00
N ASP A 193 -11.56 -2.59 -10.16
CA ASP A 193 -12.05 -1.75 -9.04
C ASP A 193 -12.86 -2.57 -8.02
N ALA A 194 -13.77 -3.42 -8.48
CA ALA A 194 -14.60 -4.28 -7.63
C ALA A 194 -13.76 -5.34 -6.91
N PHE A 195 -12.82 -5.98 -7.60
CA PHE A 195 -11.89 -6.91 -6.96
C PHE A 195 -11.00 -6.20 -5.93
N GLY A 196 -10.47 -5.02 -6.29
CA GLY A 196 -9.66 -4.21 -5.40
C GLY A 196 -10.39 -3.74 -4.13
N VAL A 197 -11.70 -3.53 -4.19
CA VAL A 197 -12.52 -3.30 -2.99
C VAL A 197 -12.53 -4.52 -2.07
N LEU A 198 -12.61 -5.74 -2.60
CA LEU A 198 -12.50 -6.95 -1.80
C LEU A 198 -11.09 -7.09 -1.19
N VAL A 199 -10.05 -6.65 -1.89
CA VAL A 199 -8.69 -6.54 -1.33
C VAL A 199 -8.66 -5.58 -0.15
N SER A 200 -9.28 -4.39 -0.25
CA SER A 200 -9.39 -3.45 0.88
C SER A 200 -10.15 -4.04 2.08
N ILE A 201 -11.17 -4.87 1.85
CA ILE A 201 -11.88 -5.58 2.92
C ILE A 201 -10.96 -6.57 3.63
N VAL A 202 -10.21 -7.38 2.88
CA VAL A 202 -9.28 -8.36 3.45
C VAL A 202 -8.13 -7.69 4.17
N TYR A 203 -7.55 -6.64 3.60
CA TYR A 203 -6.51 -5.85 4.27
C TYR A 203 -6.97 -5.38 5.66
N ASN A 204 -8.17 -4.80 5.73
CA ASN A 204 -8.69 -4.24 6.97
C ASN A 204 -9.10 -5.29 8.01
N ARG A 205 -9.58 -6.45 7.56
CA ARG A 205 -10.25 -7.40 8.46
C ARG A 205 -9.62 -8.78 8.50
N GLY A 206 -8.60 -9.05 7.71
CA GLY A 206 -8.09 -10.40 7.45
C GLY A 206 -9.04 -11.25 6.59
N ASP A 207 -8.51 -12.37 6.12
CA ASP A 207 -9.10 -13.31 5.16
C ASP A 207 -10.01 -14.38 5.78
N GLN A 208 -9.96 -14.53 7.11
CA GLN A 208 -10.69 -15.56 7.85
C GLN A 208 -12.21 -15.39 7.74
N MET A 209 -12.93 -16.51 7.62
CA MET A 209 -14.40 -16.58 7.60
C MET A 209 -15.01 -17.16 8.89
N ASP A 210 -14.16 -17.76 9.73
CA ASP A 210 -14.54 -18.40 10.98
C ASP A 210 -14.77 -17.36 12.08
N GLU A 211 -15.69 -17.68 13.00
CA GLU A 211 -15.93 -16.89 14.19
C GLU A 211 -16.26 -17.79 15.38
N LYS A 212 -16.03 -17.29 16.60
CA LYS A 212 -16.36 -18.05 17.80
C LYS A 212 -17.89 -18.22 17.91
N PRO A 213 -18.39 -19.32 18.50
CA PRO A 213 -19.82 -19.50 18.71
C PRO A 213 -20.47 -18.26 19.35
N GLY A 214 -21.59 -17.81 18.77
CA GLY A 214 -22.31 -16.61 19.21
C GLY A 214 -21.82 -15.28 18.64
N GLN A 215 -20.69 -15.25 17.92
CA GLN A 215 -20.25 -14.07 17.19
C GLN A 215 -20.92 -14.00 15.81
N THR A 216 -21.09 -12.79 15.28
CA THR A 216 -21.62 -12.55 13.93
C THR A 216 -20.74 -11.60 13.12
N ARG A 217 -19.52 -11.32 13.57
CA ARG A 217 -18.63 -10.30 12.98
C ARG A 217 -18.22 -10.61 11.55
N ARG A 218 -18.27 -11.89 11.12
CA ARG A 218 -17.88 -12.35 9.77
C ARG A 218 -19.06 -12.54 8.82
N ARG A 219 -20.29 -12.30 9.27
CA ARG A 219 -21.53 -12.56 8.51
C ARG A 219 -21.52 -11.94 7.10
N GLU A 220 -21.29 -10.64 6.99
CA GLU A 220 -21.36 -9.95 5.70
C GLU A 220 -20.23 -10.40 4.75
N MET A 221 -19.04 -10.74 5.26
CA MET A 221 -17.97 -11.32 4.43
C MET A 221 -18.36 -12.70 3.88
N ARG A 222 -19.01 -13.55 4.68
CA ARG A 222 -19.52 -14.84 4.18
C ARG A 222 -20.61 -14.67 3.14
N ASN A 223 -21.50 -13.70 3.32
CA ASN A 223 -22.52 -13.36 2.33
C ASN A 223 -21.87 -12.91 1.01
N ILE A 224 -20.86 -12.03 1.06
CA ILE A 224 -20.11 -11.61 -0.14
C ILE A 224 -19.45 -12.81 -0.81
N ARG A 225 -18.82 -13.72 -0.05
CA ARG A 225 -18.23 -14.95 -0.61
C ARG A 225 -19.25 -15.79 -1.36
N GLU A 226 -20.45 -15.92 -0.83
CA GLU A 226 -21.54 -16.63 -1.51
C GLU A 226 -22.04 -15.90 -2.75
N LEU A 227 -22.18 -14.57 -2.70
CA LEU A 227 -22.57 -13.75 -3.86
C LEU A 227 -21.54 -13.84 -4.99
N VAL A 228 -20.24 -13.80 -4.67
CA VAL A 228 -19.15 -14.03 -5.64
C VAL A 228 -19.25 -15.43 -6.24
N ARG A 229 -19.53 -16.45 -5.42
CA ARG A 229 -19.70 -17.84 -5.89
C ARG A 229 -20.89 -17.98 -6.85
N ILE A 230 -21.99 -17.28 -6.59
CA ILE A 230 -23.18 -17.27 -7.47
C ILE A 230 -22.85 -16.57 -8.80
N GLY A 231 -22.15 -15.43 -8.75
CA GLY A 231 -21.58 -14.75 -9.92
C GLY A 231 -22.59 -14.18 -10.92
N SER A 232 -23.91 -14.26 -10.65
CA SER A 232 -24.93 -13.64 -11.49
C SER A 232 -24.87 -12.12 -11.34
N ARG A 233 -25.33 -11.39 -12.37
CA ARG A 233 -25.37 -9.91 -12.33
C ARG A 233 -26.08 -9.38 -11.09
N ASP A 234 -27.20 -9.98 -10.72
CA ASP A 234 -27.98 -9.58 -9.53
C ASP A 234 -27.22 -9.89 -8.24
N ALA A 235 -26.57 -11.05 -8.14
CA ALA A 235 -25.76 -11.40 -6.97
C ALA A 235 -24.56 -10.45 -6.80
N ILE A 236 -23.89 -10.08 -7.89
CA ILE A 236 -22.80 -9.11 -7.85
C ILE A 236 -23.31 -7.70 -7.49
N ALA A 237 -24.49 -7.31 -7.98
CA ALA A 237 -25.13 -6.04 -7.63
C ALA A 237 -25.51 -5.93 -6.14
N ASP A 238 -25.67 -7.05 -5.44
CA ASP A 238 -25.98 -7.08 -4.00
C ASP A 238 -24.74 -6.96 -3.09
N ILE A 239 -23.52 -7.11 -3.63
CA ILE A 239 -22.28 -7.02 -2.84
C ILE A 239 -22.12 -5.65 -2.13
N PRO A 240 -22.32 -4.48 -2.79
CA PRO A 240 -22.25 -3.17 -2.13
C PRO A 240 -23.17 -3.05 -0.91
N THR A 241 -24.35 -3.68 -0.94
CA THR A 241 -25.28 -3.72 0.20
C THR A 241 -24.65 -4.46 1.39
N GLN A 242 -23.99 -5.60 1.15
CA GLN A 242 -23.27 -6.32 2.21
C GLN A 242 -22.08 -5.50 2.74
N ILE A 243 -21.35 -4.80 1.87
CA ILE A 243 -20.25 -3.91 2.28
C ILE A 243 -20.76 -2.82 3.22
N ARG A 244 -21.84 -2.12 2.86
CA ARG A 244 -22.44 -1.11 3.74
C ARG A 244 -23.00 -1.70 5.03
N ALA A 245 -23.59 -2.89 4.98
CA ALA A 245 -24.12 -3.57 6.17
C ALA A 245 -23.04 -3.88 7.21
N MET A 246 -21.76 -4.01 6.82
CA MET A 246 -20.64 -4.19 7.76
C MET A 246 -20.47 -3.02 8.73
N LYS A 247 -20.98 -1.82 8.40
CA LYS A 247 -20.90 -0.62 9.26
C LYS A 247 -21.46 -0.84 10.65
N ARG A 248 -22.42 -1.75 10.82
CA ARG A 248 -23.01 -2.11 12.13
C ARG A 248 -21.98 -2.55 13.18
N LEU A 249 -20.77 -2.91 12.76
CA LEU A 249 -19.71 -3.33 13.66
C LEU A 249 -19.05 -2.15 14.38
N TRP A 250 -19.25 -0.92 13.87
CA TRP A 250 -18.56 0.29 14.33
C TRP A 250 -19.50 1.50 14.39
N ASP A 251 -20.81 1.29 14.41
CA ASP A 251 -21.81 2.37 14.38
C ASP A 251 -22.18 2.89 15.78
N GLY A 252 -21.64 2.29 16.84
CA GLY A 252 -21.93 2.60 18.24
C GLY A 252 -22.84 1.59 18.95
N ASN A 253 -23.34 0.57 18.23
CA ASN A 253 -24.21 -0.46 18.80
C ASN A 253 -23.40 -1.62 19.41
N GLY A 254 -22.77 -1.36 20.57
CA GLY A 254 -22.09 -2.37 21.40
C GLY A 254 -20.56 -2.30 21.42
N GLU A 255 -19.95 -1.56 20.49
CA GLU A 255 -18.53 -1.18 20.48
C GLU A 255 -18.40 0.33 20.27
N GLU A 256 -17.22 0.91 20.50
CA GLU A 256 -16.96 2.32 20.22
C GLU A 256 -17.21 2.62 18.74
N ARG A 257 -17.87 3.76 18.47
CA ARG A 257 -18.12 4.21 17.11
C ARG A 257 -16.80 4.60 16.45
N VAL A 258 -16.46 3.98 15.32
CA VAL A 258 -15.21 4.27 14.58
C VAL A 258 -15.53 4.90 13.23
N GLU A 259 -15.61 6.23 13.20
CA GLU A 259 -16.05 7.00 12.02
C GLU A 259 -15.19 6.72 10.77
N GLY A 260 -13.88 6.50 10.94
CA GLY A 260 -12.99 6.14 9.84
C GLY A 260 -13.39 4.84 9.13
N LEU A 261 -13.82 3.82 9.88
CA LEU A 261 -14.25 2.54 9.32
C LEU A 261 -15.62 2.65 8.65
N LEU A 262 -16.51 3.50 9.15
CA LEU A 262 -17.79 3.77 8.52
C LEU A 262 -17.61 4.47 7.17
N ARG A 263 -16.73 5.46 7.10
CA ARG A 263 -16.35 6.14 5.85
C ARG A 263 -15.69 5.18 4.87
N ARG A 264 -14.82 4.27 5.35
CA ARG A 264 -14.19 3.24 4.52
C ARG A 264 -15.20 2.34 3.82
N ARG A 265 -16.14 1.75 4.58
CA ARG A 265 -17.17 0.88 4.00
C ARG A 265 -18.07 1.61 3.00
N GLU A 266 -18.31 2.91 3.17
CA GLU A 266 -19.05 3.67 2.15
C GLU A 266 -18.23 3.88 0.87
N ALA A 267 -16.97 4.32 1.00
CA ALA A 267 -16.12 4.58 -0.15
C ALA A 267 -15.89 3.31 -0.99
N GLU A 268 -15.71 2.17 -0.34
CA GLU A 268 -15.60 0.86 -0.98
C GLU A 268 -16.89 0.46 -1.71
N ALA A 269 -18.05 0.61 -1.08
CA ALA A 269 -19.31 0.29 -1.73
C ALA A 269 -19.56 1.16 -2.97
N VAL A 270 -19.25 2.45 -2.89
CA VAL A 270 -19.35 3.39 -4.02
C VAL A 270 -18.38 3.03 -5.14
N LEU A 271 -17.14 2.66 -4.83
CA LEU A 271 -16.16 2.23 -5.83
C LEU A 271 -16.62 0.93 -6.51
N PHE A 272 -17.13 -0.03 -5.73
CA PHE A 272 -17.65 -1.29 -6.27
C PHE A 272 -18.84 -1.04 -7.22
N GLU A 273 -19.78 -0.18 -6.83
CA GLU A 273 -20.95 0.17 -7.65
C GLU A 273 -20.54 0.77 -8.99
N ARG A 274 -19.58 1.70 -9.00
CA ARG A 274 -19.06 2.29 -10.24
C ARG A 274 -18.42 1.26 -11.16
N ALA A 275 -17.81 0.23 -10.60
CA ALA A 275 -17.08 -0.78 -11.35
C ALA A 275 -18.00 -1.75 -12.12
N ILE A 276 -19.26 -1.91 -11.68
CA ILE A 276 -20.21 -2.90 -12.21
C ILE A 276 -21.35 -2.27 -13.02
N GLN A 277 -21.29 -0.96 -13.27
CA GLN A 277 -22.23 -0.21 -14.09
C GLN A 277 -22.04 -0.44 -15.59
#